data_AF-M9ZB05-F1
#
_entry.id   AF-M9ZB05-F1
#
_cell.length_a   1.000
_cell.length_b   1.000
_cell.length_c   1.000
_cell.angle_alpha   90.00
_cell.angle_beta   90.00
_cell.angle_gamma   90.00
#
_symmetry.space_group_name_H-M   'P 1'
#
loop_
_entity.id
_entity.type
_entity.pdbx_description
1 polymer ?
#
loop_
_entity_poly.entity_id
_entity_poly.type
_entity_poly.pdbx_seq_one_letter_code
_entity_poly.pdbx_strand_id
1 'polypeptide(L)' 'RQKSLRLRLQGKWGTLTNIFYNPYLPTLDDYFEPWTYDYQNLINAPLADEQPTARAISMVTGKYMDTIEAGP' A
#
# COMPACT_ATOMS: atom_id res chain seq x y z
N ARG A 1 -42.81 2.97 -17.69
CA ARG A 1 -42.09 2.33 -16.56
C ARG A 1 -40.85 3.18 -16.25
N GLN A 2 -40.81 3.91 -15.14
CA GLN A 2 -39.62 4.68 -14.74
C GLN A 2 -38.46 3.72 -14.48
N LYS A 3 -37.31 3.97 -15.13
CA LYS A 3 -36.08 3.20 -14.89
C LYS A 3 -35.51 3.66 -13.55
N SER A 4 -35.59 2.82 -12.53
CA SER A 4 -34.98 3.11 -11.22
C SER A 4 -33.46 2.99 -11.32
N LEU A 5 -32.71 3.96 -10.78
CA LEU A 5 -31.26 3.83 -10.63
C LEU A 5 -30.92 2.66 -9.70
N ARG A 6 -29.85 1.95 -10.02
CA ARG A 6 -29.30 0.86 -9.21
C ARG A 6 -27.79 1.04 -9.12
N LEU A 7 -27.21 0.74 -7.96
CA LEU A 7 -25.76 0.75 -7.78
C LEU A 7 -25.13 -0.36 -8.64
N ARG A 8 -23.99 -0.05 -9.28
CA ARG A 8 -23.22 -1.03 -10.06
C ARG A 8 -22.60 -2.11 -9.19
N LEU A 9 -22.26 -1.77 -7.95
CA LEU A 9 -21.70 -2.71 -6.99
C LEU A 9 -22.76 -3.71 -6.52
N GLN A 10 -23.80 -3.23 -5.80
CA GLN A 10 -24.82 -4.10 -5.20
C GLN A 10 -26.04 -3.35 -4.65
N GLY A 11 -27.17 -4.06 -4.48
CA GLY A 11 -28.33 -3.60 -3.72
C GLY A 11 -28.20 -3.82 -2.21
N LYS A 12 -29.20 -3.40 -1.43
CA LYS A 12 -29.17 -3.41 0.06
C LYS A 12 -28.72 -4.74 0.69
N TRP A 13 -29.26 -5.86 0.21
CA TRP A 13 -28.93 -7.19 0.73
C TRP A 13 -27.51 -7.61 0.40
N GLY A 14 -27.02 -7.32 -0.81
CA GLY A 14 -25.62 -7.59 -1.18
C GLY A 14 -24.65 -6.78 -0.32
N THR A 15 -24.99 -5.51 -0.03
CA THR A 15 -24.19 -4.70 0.90
C THR A 15 -24.07 -5.35 2.27
N LEU A 16 -25.16 -5.90 2.80
CA LEU A 16 -25.16 -6.53 4.12
C LEU A 16 -24.31 -7.81 4.15
N THR A 17 -24.37 -8.64 3.10
CA THR A 17 -23.56 -9.86 3.03
C THR A 17 -22.08 -9.59 2.85
N ASN A 18 -21.71 -8.45 2.26
CA ASN A 18 -20.32 -8.09 1.93
C ASN A 18 -19.67 -7.10 2.92
N ILE A 19 -20.32 -6.77 4.05
CA ILE A 19 -19.80 -5.75 4.98
C ILE A 19 -18.52 -6.19 5.70
N PHE A 20 -18.39 -7.48 6.00
CA PHE A 20 -17.22 -8.02 6.71
C PHE A 20 -16.08 -8.42 5.77
N TYR A 21 -16.40 -8.66 4.50
CA TYR A 21 -15.43 -8.97 3.46
C TYR A 21 -15.99 -8.55 2.11
N ASN A 22 -15.40 -7.54 1.50
CA ASN A 22 -15.83 -7.03 0.20
C ASN A 22 -14.92 -7.58 -0.91
N PRO A 23 -15.39 -8.50 -1.76
CA PRO A 23 -14.56 -9.10 -2.82
C PRO A 23 -14.20 -8.12 -3.95
N TYR A 24 -14.78 -6.91 -3.96
CA TYR A 24 -14.50 -5.88 -4.95
C TYR A 24 -13.62 -4.75 -4.42
N LEU A 25 -13.17 -4.84 -3.16
CA LEU A 25 -12.26 -3.86 -2.59
C LEU A 25 -10.86 -4.07 -3.20
N PRO A 26 -10.26 -3.07 -3.85
CA PRO A 26 -8.88 -3.17 -4.30
C PRO A 26 -7.95 -3.30 -3.09
N THR A 27 -6.92 -4.11 -3.28
CA THR A 27 -5.85 -4.38 -2.33
C THR A 27 -4.71 -3.37 -2.48
N LEU A 28 -3.75 -3.40 -1.57
CA LEU A 28 -2.55 -2.55 -1.66
C LEU A 28 -1.75 -2.87 -2.93
N ASP A 29 -1.70 -4.15 -3.31
CA ASP A 29 -0.96 -4.66 -4.47
C ASP A 29 -1.58 -4.23 -5.81
N ASP A 30 -2.87 -3.86 -5.82
CA ASP A 30 -3.52 -3.26 -6.99
C ASP A 30 -3.04 -1.83 -7.27
N TYR A 31 -2.26 -1.25 -6.35
CA TYR A 31 -1.62 0.05 -6.48
C TYR A 31 -0.09 -0.11 -6.39
N PHE A 32 0.48 0.28 -5.25
CA PHE A 32 1.88 0.10 -4.90
C PHE A 32 2.00 0.19 -3.38
N GLU A 33 3.01 -0.44 -2.81
CA GLU A 33 3.37 -0.21 -1.41
C GLU A 33 4.13 1.12 -1.28
N PRO A 34 3.60 2.14 -0.59
CA PRO A 34 4.29 3.40 -0.44
C PRO A 34 5.57 3.23 0.36
N TRP A 35 6.67 3.80 -0.14
CA TRP A 35 7.99 3.68 0.46
C TRP A 35 8.69 5.03 0.62
N THR A 36 9.67 5.07 1.51
CA THR A 36 10.60 6.18 1.71
C THR A 36 12.02 5.65 1.89
N TYR A 37 13.02 6.50 2.16
CA TYR A 37 14.39 6.07 2.38
C TYR A 37 14.92 6.47 3.76
N ASP A 38 15.83 5.65 4.28
CA ASP A 38 16.58 5.94 5.50
C ASP A 38 17.71 6.96 5.24
N TYR A 39 17.33 8.23 5.07
CA TYR A 39 18.30 9.30 4.84
C TYR A 39 19.18 9.58 6.06
N GLN A 40 18.72 9.28 7.27
CA GLN A 40 19.48 9.52 8.49
C GLN A 40 20.73 8.64 8.54
N ASN A 41 20.68 7.44 7.97
CA ASN A 41 21.83 6.56 7.84
C ASN A 41 22.99 7.21 7.06
N LEU A 42 22.71 8.12 6.12
CA LEU A 42 23.77 8.81 5.37
C LEU A 42 24.61 9.78 6.23
N ILE A 43 24.04 10.25 7.33
CA ILE A 43 24.65 11.29 8.19
C ILE A 43 25.18 10.68 9.49
N ASN A 44 24.42 9.74 10.06
CA ASN A 44 24.65 9.25 11.41
C ASN A 44 25.22 7.84 11.47
N ALA A 45 25.47 7.18 10.32
CA ALA A 45 26.05 5.84 10.31
C ALA A 45 27.39 5.81 11.05
N PRO A 46 27.64 4.76 11.86
CA PRO A 46 28.93 4.58 12.50
C PRO A 46 30.03 4.32 11.45
N LEU A 47 31.29 4.48 11.86
CA LEU A 47 32.43 4.14 11.02
C LEU A 47 32.38 2.65 10.66
N ALA A 48 32.38 2.36 9.36
CA ALA A 48 32.42 1.03 8.79
C ALA A 48 33.28 1.03 7.51
N ASP A 49 33.71 -0.15 7.07
CA ASP A 49 34.47 -0.29 5.82
C ASP A 49 33.58 -0.03 4.59
N GLU A 50 32.27 -0.32 4.71
CA GLU A 50 31.29 -0.04 3.68
C GLU A 50 30.70 1.37 3.78
N GLN A 51 30.44 1.97 2.63
CA GLN A 51 29.76 3.25 2.57
C GLN A 51 28.29 3.11 2.99
N PRO A 52 27.77 4.01 3.85
CA PRO A 52 26.35 3.99 4.21
C PRO A 52 25.47 4.33 3.00
N THR A 53 24.31 3.69 2.93
CA THR A 53 23.30 3.91 1.89
C THR A 53 21.94 4.22 2.49
N ALA A 54 21.10 4.92 1.74
CA ALA A 54 19.71 5.17 2.12
C ALA A 54 18.84 4.03 1.58
N ARG A 55 18.58 3.02 2.42
CA ARG A 55 17.77 1.86 2.05
C ARG A 55 16.28 2.20 2.04
N ALA A 56 15.51 1.56 1.17
CA ALA A 56 14.08 1.74 1.08
C ALA A 56 13.37 1.16 2.32
N ILE A 57 12.38 1.89 2.85
CA ILE A 57 11.56 1.55 3.99
C ILE A 57 10.09 1.64 3.58
N SER A 58 9.33 0.59 3.87
CA SER A 58 7.88 0.58 3.72
C SER A 58 7.23 1.59 4.66
N MET A 59 6.38 2.47 4.14
CA MET A 59 5.56 3.37 4.97
C MET A 59 4.34 2.68 5.59
N VAL A 60 4.05 1.44 5.19
CA VAL A 60 2.96 0.63 5.76
C VAL A 60 3.45 -0.18 6.97
N THR A 61 4.62 -0.80 6.85
CA THR A 61 5.16 -1.72 7.88
C THR A 61 6.32 -1.14 8.67
N GLY A 62 6.98 -0.09 8.17
CA GLY A 62 8.20 0.48 8.75
C GLY A 62 9.45 -0.38 8.56
N LYS A 63 9.37 -1.46 7.79
CA LYS A 63 10.49 -2.38 7.56
C LYS A 63 11.28 -2.02 6.31
N TYR A 64 12.55 -2.42 6.28
CA TYR A 64 13.34 -2.34 5.06
C TYR A 64 12.72 -3.20 3.95
N MET A 65 12.76 -2.66 2.74
CA MET A 65 12.35 -3.36 1.52
C MET A 65 13.58 -3.81 0.76
N ASP A 66 13.55 -5.04 0.24
CA ASP A 66 14.65 -5.58 -0.57
C ASP A 66 14.66 -4.96 -1.96
N THR A 67 13.47 -4.81 -2.57
CA THR A 67 13.27 -4.16 -3.86
C THR A 67 11.99 -3.33 -3.88
N ILE A 68 11.99 -2.26 -4.67
CA ILE A 68 10.79 -1.48 -4.97
C ILE A 68 10.17 -2.07 -6.23
N GLU A 69 8.93 -2.56 -6.13
CA GLU A 69 8.26 -3.26 -7.24
C GLU A 69 7.43 -2.33 -8.13
N ALA A 70 6.85 -1.28 -7.54
CA ALA A 70 5.97 -0.34 -8.25
C ALA A 70 6.03 1.06 -7.64
N GLY A 71 5.57 2.04 -8.41
CA GLY A 71 5.41 3.43 -7.99
C GLY A 71 4.34 4.14 -8.84
N PRO A 72 3.83 5.29 -8.38
CA PRO A 72 2.91 6.13 -9.14
C PRO A 72 3.56 6.81 -10.35
#